data_AF-A0A2E2L4Z3-F1
#
_entry.id   AF-A0A2E2L4Z3-F1
#
_cell.length_a   1.000
_cell.length_b   1.000
_cell.length_c   1.000
_cell.angle_alpha   90.00
_cell.angle_beta   90.00
_cell.angle_gamma   90.00
#
_symmetry.space_group_name_H-M   'P 1'
#
loop_
_entity.id
_entity.type
_entity.pdbx_description
1 polymer ?
#
loop_
_entity_poly.entity_id
_entity_poly.type
_entity_poly.pdbx_seq_one_letter_code
_entity_poly.pdbx_strand_id
1 'polypeptide(L)'
;MTTRADALELLALISARHRRTAPRIDDDDEANFIADQWAEMFNHYQLHQADLIAAVKKRSLTHPDAPEPADIIRWARDIRNDRANRVDPEHRQTALYHPDQLADNQRRLAAITDTIGNPPQ
;
A
#
# COMPACT_ATOMS: atom_id res chain seq x y z
N MET A 1 15.02 1.15 4.54
CA MET A 1 15.85 1.49 3.38
C MET A 1 16.03 0.22 2.57
N THR A 2 15.89 0.33 1.25
CA THR A 2 16.19 -0.73 0.28
C THR A 2 17.59 -0.51 -0.24
N THR A 3 18.41 -1.55 -0.23
CA THR A 3 19.80 -1.54 -0.68
C THR A 3 19.92 -2.07 -2.12
N ARG A 4 21.11 -1.92 -2.73
CA ARG A 4 21.42 -2.57 -4.03
C ARG A 4 21.20 -4.08 -3.97
N ALA A 5 21.66 -4.73 -2.90
CA ALA A 5 21.49 -6.17 -2.72
C ALA A 5 20.00 -6.56 -2.71
N ASP A 6 19.18 -5.79 -1.98
CA ASP A 6 17.73 -6.02 -1.95
C ASP A 6 17.09 -5.88 -3.35
N ALA A 7 17.55 -4.91 -4.14
CA ALA A 7 17.08 -4.68 -5.50
C ALA A 7 17.56 -5.77 -6.47
N LEU A 8 18.78 -6.28 -6.33
CA LEU A 8 19.28 -7.43 -7.09
C LEU A 8 18.47 -8.70 -6.79
N GLU A 9 18.15 -8.95 -5.52
CA GLU A 9 17.27 -10.05 -5.13
C GLU A 9 15.87 -9.90 -5.75
N LEU A 10 15.37 -8.67 -5.85
CA LEU A 10 14.09 -8.38 -6.49
C LEU A 10 14.15 -8.63 -8.01
N LEU A 11 15.22 -8.21 -8.68
CA LEU A 11 15.46 -8.49 -10.10
C LEU A 11 15.53 -10.00 -10.36
N ALA A 12 16.24 -10.75 -9.51
CA ALA A 12 16.30 -12.21 -9.58
C ALA A 12 14.92 -12.87 -9.41
N LEU A 13 14.12 -12.38 -8.45
CA LEU A 13 12.74 -12.84 -8.26
C LEU A 13 11.88 -12.58 -9.50
N ILE A 14 11.97 -11.39 -10.10
CA ILE A 14 11.24 -11.02 -11.32
C ILE A 14 11.65 -11.93 -12.46
N SER A 15 12.95 -12.13 -12.69
CA SER A 15 13.47 -13.03 -13.72
C SER A 15 13.00 -14.46 -13.52
N ALA A 16 12.93 -14.96 -12.28
CA ALA A 16 12.44 -16.30 -11.99
C ALA A 16 10.94 -16.46 -12.26
N ARG A 17 10.13 -15.43 -11.97
CA ARG A 17 8.66 -15.46 -12.13
C ARG A 17 8.20 -15.14 -13.56
N HIS A 18 8.94 -14.28 -14.25
CA HIS A 18 8.58 -13.74 -15.55
C HIS A 18 9.64 -14.06 -16.61
N ARG A 19 10.16 -15.31 -16.63
CA ARG A 19 11.27 -15.76 -17.50
C ARG A 19 11.13 -15.42 -18.98
N ARG A 20 9.89 -15.25 -19.47
CA ARG A 20 9.60 -14.94 -20.89
C ARG A 20 9.67 -13.45 -21.22
N THR A 21 9.50 -12.59 -20.24
CA THR A 21 9.27 -11.15 -20.42
C THR A 21 10.22 -10.27 -19.61
N ALA A 22 10.89 -10.84 -18.60
CA ALA A 22 11.93 -10.14 -17.86
C ALA A 22 13.15 -9.88 -18.76
N PRO A 23 13.79 -8.69 -18.65
CA PRO A 23 15.06 -8.42 -19.30
C PRO A 23 16.11 -9.47 -18.92
N ARG A 24 16.88 -9.94 -19.90
CA ARG A 24 18.09 -10.71 -19.63
C ARG A 24 19.21 -9.72 -19.36
N ILE A 25 19.78 -9.80 -18.17
CA ILE A 25 20.91 -8.98 -17.76
C ILE A 25 22.05 -9.95 -17.56
N ASP A 26 22.98 -9.96 -18.51
CA ASP A 26 24.11 -10.89 -18.55
C ASP A 26 25.44 -10.20 -18.13
N ASP A 27 25.39 -8.91 -17.82
CA ASP A 27 26.51 -8.08 -17.37
C ASP A 27 26.31 -7.61 -15.93
N ASP A 28 27.31 -7.84 -15.08
CA ASP A 28 27.24 -7.53 -13.66
C ASP A 28 27.19 -6.02 -13.40
N ASP A 29 27.88 -5.21 -14.22
CA ASP A 29 27.89 -3.75 -14.07
C ASP A 29 26.52 -3.16 -14.46
N GLU A 30 25.89 -3.66 -15.53
CA GLU A 30 24.52 -3.33 -15.90
C GLU A 30 23.52 -3.72 -14.80
N ALA A 31 23.63 -4.92 -14.24
CA ALA A 31 22.76 -5.38 -13.15
C ALA A 31 22.89 -4.48 -11.92
N ASN A 32 24.11 -4.13 -11.53
CA ASN A 32 24.39 -3.25 -10.39
C ASN A 32 23.84 -1.84 -10.62
N PHE A 33 24.01 -1.29 -11.82
CA PHE A 33 23.47 0.02 -12.19
C PHE A 33 21.94 0.04 -12.10
N ILE A 34 21.27 -0.94 -12.71
CA ILE A 34 19.80 -1.05 -12.65
C ILE A 34 19.34 -1.18 -11.19
N ALA A 35 19.99 -2.03 -10.40
CA ALA A 35 19.65 -2.24 -9.00
C ALA A 35 19.82 -0.97 -8.15
N ASP A 36 20.85 -0.15 -8.40
CA ASP A 36 21.01 1.15 -7.74
C ASP A 36 19.85 2.11 -8.06
N GLN A 37 19.48 2.23 -9.34
CA GLN A 37 18.37 3.08 -9.76
C GLN A 37 17.06 2.62 -9.11
N TRP A 38 16.81 1.32 -9.08
CA TRP A 38 15.62 0.75 -8.45
C TRP A 38 15.61 1.01 -6.94
N ALA A 39 16.73 0.80 -6.25
CA ALA A 39 16.85 1.07 -4.83
C ALA A 39 16.56 2.54 -4.50
N GLU A 40 17.08 3.48 -5.29
CA GLU A 40 16.79 4.91 -5.15
C GLU A 40 15.29 5.21 -5.30
N MET A 41 14.67 4.68 -6.35
CA MET A 41 13.23 4.84 -6.59
C MET A 41 12.39 4.28 -5.43
N PHE A 42 12.71 3.09 -4.92
CA PHE A 42 11.97 2.49 -3.81
C PHE A 42 12.18 3.24 -2.49
N ASN A 43 13.39 3.75 -2.26
CA ASN A 43 13.71 4.57 -1.10
C ASN A 43 12.96 5.90 -1.10
N HIS A 44 12.75 6.52 -2.27
CA HIS A 44 11.92 7.72 -2.40
C HIS A 44 10.50 7.51 -1.83
N TYR A 45 9.93 6.32 -2.03
CA TYR A 45 8.61 5.93 -1.48
C TYR A 45 8.70 5.23 -0.11
N GLN A 46 9.87 5.24 0.53
CA GLN A 46 10.14 4.57 1.80
C GLN A 46 9.75 3.08 1.82
N LEU A 47 9.81 2.41 0.67
CA LEU A 47 9.47 1.00 0.55
C LEU A 47 10.61 0.13 1.09
N HIS A 48 10.23 -0.97 1.74
CA HIS A 48 11.16 -1.98 2.25
C HIS A 48 11.08 -3.24 1.38
N GLN A 49 12.15 -4.01 1.33
CA GLN A 49 12.26 -5.25 0.56
C GLN A 49 11.04 -6.18 0.73
N ALA A 50 10.55 -6.36 1.96
CA ALA A 50 9.38 -7.19 2.25
C ALA A 50 8.11 -6.73 1.49
N ASP A 51 7.91 -5.42 1.34
CA ASP A 51 6.76 -4.87 0.62
C ASP A 51 6.92 -5.03 -0.90
N LEU A 52 8.15 -4.85 -1.40
CA LEU A 52 8.48 -5.01 -2.81
C LEU A 52 8.30 -6.48 -3.26
N ILE A 53 8.79 -7.44 -2.47
CA ILE A 53 8.61 -8.87 -2.73
C ILE A 53 7.13 -9.24 -2.71
N ALA A 54 6.38 -8.73 -1.73
CA ALA A 54 4.94 -8.96 -1.64
C ALA A 54 4.20 -8.40 -2.87
N ALA A 55 4.60 -7.22 -3.35
CA ALA A 55 4.05 -6.58 -4.53
C ALA A 55 4.30 -7.40 -5.80
N VAL A 56 5.54 -7.82 -6.06
CA VAL A 56 5.89 -8.67 -7.21
C VAL A 56 5.09 -9.99 -7.17
N LYS A 57 5.05 -10.65 -6.01
CA LYS A 57 4.29 -11.90 -5.84
C LYS A 57 2.80 -11.68 -6.11
N LYS A 58 2.17 -10.66 -5.52
CA LYS A 58 0.75 -10.34 -5.71
C LYS A 58 0.43 -10.05 -7.18
N ARG A 59 1.22 -9.20 -7.84
CA ARG A 59 1.02 -8.86 -9.26
C ARG A 59 1.18 -10.05 -10.19
N SER A 60 2.16 -10.93 -9.92
CA SER A 60 2.41 -12.13 -10.74
C SER A 60 1.25 -13.13 -10.80
N LEU A 61 0.25 -13.01 -9.92
CA LEU A 61 -0.95 -13.84 -9.95
C LEU A 61 -1.92 -13.44 -11.07
N THR A 62 -1.86 -12.19 -11.53
CA THR A 62 -2.84 -11.62 -12.48
C THR A 62 -2.20 -11.00 -13.71
N HIS A 63 -0.89 -10.71 -13.69
CA HIS A 63 -0.17 -10.09 -14.80
C HIS A 63 0.97 -11.01 -15.26
N PRO A 64 0.97 -11.45 -16.53
CA PRO A 64 1.97 -12.38 -17.05
C PRO A 64 3.31 -11.72 -17.38
N ASP A 65 3.31 -10.42 -17.64
CA ASP A 65 4.46 -9.59 -17.99
C ASP A 65 5.31 -9.21 -16.76
N ALA A 66 6.62 -9.04 -16.98
CA ALA A 66 7.53 -8.62 -15.94
C ALA A 66 7.18 -7.20 -15.47
N PRO A 67 7.12 -6.94 -14.16
CA PRO A 67 6.79 -5.63 -13.65
C PRO A 67 7.94 -4.64 -13.78
N GLU A 68 7.60 -3.40 -14.11
CA GLU A 68 8.49 -2.24 -14.00
C GLU A 68 8.48 -1.67 -12.56
N PRO A 69 9.47 -0.86 -12.16
CA PRO A 69 9.53 -0.26 -10.82
C PRO A 69 8.24 0.45 -10.39
N ALA A 70 7.61 1.19 -11.31
CA ALA A 70 6.37 1.93 -11.04
C ALA A 70 5.21 0.99 -10.67
N ASP A 71 5.12 -0.17 -11.33
CA ASP A 71 4.12 -1.19 -10.99
C ASP A 71 4.36 -1.72 -9.57
N ILE A 72 5.60 -2.04 -9.24
CA ILE A 72 5.98 -2.57 -7.94
C ILE A 72 5.65 -1.56 -6.84
N ILE A 73 5.97 -0.28 -7.06
CA ILE A 73 5.65 0.81 -6.13
C ILE A 73 4.15 0.91 -5.88
N ARG A 74 3.32 0.90 -6.94
CA ARG A 74 1.86 0.94 -6.80
C ARG A 74 1.35 -0.20 -5.93
N TRP A 75 1.70 -1.44 -6.29
CA TRP A 75 1.24 -2.62 -5.57
C TRP A 75 1.76 -2.70 -4.13
N ALA A 76 2.99 -2.25 -3.88
CA ALA A 76 3.56 -2.21 -2.53
C ALA A 76 2.84 -1.20 -1.64
N ARG A 77 2.50 -0.02 -2.18
CA ARG A 77 1.71 0.99 -1.48
C ARG A 77 0.30 0.49 -1.18
N ASP A 78 -0.35 -0.16 -2.14
CA ASP A 78 -1.68 -0.75 -1.93
C ASP A 78 -1.66 -1.80 -0.81
N ILE A 79 -0.64 -2.68 -0.79
CA ILE A 79 -0.48 -3.67 0.27
C ILE A 79 -0.26 -3.01 1.63
N ARG A 80 0.54 -1.93 1.71
CA ARG A 80 0.73 -1.18 2.95
C ARG A 80 -0.57 -0.54 3.42
N ASN A 81 -1.32 0.08 2.51
CA ASN A 81 -2.62 0.67 2.80
C ASN A 81 -3.62 -0.39 3.28
N ASP A 82 -3.66 -1.57 2.65
CA ASP A 82 -4.49 -2.70 3.07
C ASP A 82 -4.13 -3.15 4.49
N ARG A 83 -2.83 -3.26 4.82
CA ARG A 83 -2.37 -3.63 6.17
C ARG A 83 -2.75 -2.56 7.19
N ALA A 84 -2.49 -1.28 6.90
CA ALA A 84 -2.86 -0.18 7.78
C ALA A 84 -4.38 -0.18 8.02
N ASN A 85 -5.19 -0.32 6.97
CA ASN A 85 -6.64 -0.40 7.05
C ASN A 85 -7.17 -1.64 7.78
N ARG A 86 -6.39 -2.72 7.92
CA ARG A 86 -6.76 -3.93 8.68
C ARG A 86 -6.34 -3.87 10.14
N VAL A 87 -5.35 -3.06 10.49
CA VAL A 87 -4.93 -2.79 11.88
C VAL A 87 -5.76 -1.65 12.47
N ASP A 88 -6.17 -0.69 11.65
CA ASP A 88 -7.00 0.46 12.00
C ASP A 88 -8.53 0.23 12.10
N PRO A 89 -9.17 -0.91 11.79
CA PRO A 89 -10.61 -1.09 12.03
C PRO A 89 -10.96 -0.98 13.51
N GLU A 90 -10.12 -1.50 14.40
CA GLU A 90 -10.35 -1.45 15.85
C GLU A 90 -10.18 -0.02 16.39
N HIS A 91 -9.20 0.73 15.91
CA HIS A 91 -9.02 2.14 16.29
C HIS A 91 -10.05 3.07 15.63
N ARG A 92 -10.44 2.81 14.38
CA ARG A 92 -11.50 3.54 13.67
C ARG A 92 -12.87 3.28 14.29
N GLN A 93 -13.14 2.05 14.73
CA GLN A 93 -14.33 1.72 15.54
C GLN A 93 -14.31 2.47 16.88
N THR A 94 -13.16 2.56 17.54
CA THR A 94 -13.02 3.30 18.81
C THR A 94 -13.16 4.82 18.61
N ALA A 95 -12.65 5.39 17.52
CA ALA A 95 -12.82 6.81 17.17
C ALA A 95 -14.27 7.16 16.76
N LEU A 96 -15.01 6.20 16.18
CA LEU A 96 -16.45 6.33 15.90
C LEU A 96 -17.32 6.17 17.17
N TYR A 97 -16.79 5.55 18.22
CA TYR A 97 -17.45 5.30 19.51
C TYR A 97 -16.82 6.14 20.64
N HIS A 98 -16.83 7.46 20.52
CA HIS A 98 -16.71 8.31 21.70
C HIS A 98 -18.10 8.42 22.39
N PRO A 99 -18.30 7.85 23.59
CA PRO A 99 -19.60 7.84 24.26
C PRO A 99 -20.17 9.25 24.48
N ASP A 100 -19.29 10.23 24.69
CA ASP A 100 -19.65 11.65 24.85
C ASP A 100 -20.24 12.24 23.56
N GLN A 101 -19.71 11.85 22.39
CA GLN A 101 -20.19 12.30 21.09
C GLN A 101 -21.54 11.67 20.72
N LEU A 102 -21.79 10.43 21.15
CA LEU A 102 -23.10 9.79 20.95
C LEU A 102 -24.18 10.51 21.77
N ALA A 103 -23.89 10.83 23.04
CA ALA A 103 -24.82 11.55 23.90
C ALA A 103 -25.13 12.97 23.37
N ASP A 104 -24.10 13.67 22.86
CA ASP A 104 -24.28 14.98 22.24
C ASP A 104 -25.06 14.91 20.92
N ASN A 105 -24.80 13.90 20.08
CA ASN A 105 -25.55 13.68 18.84
C ASN A 105 -27.01 13.31 19.11
N GLN A 106 -27.28 12.48 20.14
CA GLN A 106 -28.64 12.16 20.57
C GLN A 106 -29.38 13.40 21.08
N ARG A 107 -28.71 14.26 21.86
CA ARG A 107 -29.29 15.55 22.31
C ARG A 107 -29.60 16.49 21.14
N ARG A 108 -28.70 16.59 20.15
CA ARG A 108 -28.92 17.40 18.93
C ARG A 108 -30.08 16.88 18.09
N LEU A 109 -30.19 15.56 17.93
CA LEU A 109 -31.29 14.93 17.19
C LEU A 109 -32.65 15.13 17.88
N ALA A 110 -32.70 15.01 19.21
CA ALA A 110 -33.91 15.27 19.99
C ALA A 110 -34.39 16.72 19.82
N ALA A 111 -33.48 17.69 19.92
CA ALA A 111 -33.81 19.11 19.75
C ALA A 111 -34.36 19.41 18.34
N ILE A 112 -33.76 18.84 17.28
CA ILE A 112 -34.26 19.01 15.90
C ILE A 112 -35.66 18.41 15.75
N THR A 113 -35.88 17.23 16.32
CA THR A 113 -37.17 16.52 16.24
C THR A 113 -38.27 17.30 16.97
N ASP A 114 -37.97 17.85 18.14
CA ASP A 114 -38.91 18.68 18.91
C ASP A 114 -39.25 19.99 18.18
N THR A 115 -38.29 20.59 17.48
CA THR A 115 -38.50 21.83 16.71
C THR A 115 -39.36 21.59 15.45
N ILE A 116 -39.30 20.39 14.89
CA ILE A 116 -40.13 19.98 13.73
C ILE A 116 -41.54 19.55 14.18
N GLY A 117 -41.67 18.98 15.39
CA GLY A 117 -42.94 18.50 15.94
C GLY A 117 -43.85 19.57 16.55
N ASN A 118 -43.33 20.75 16.89
CA ASN A 118 -44.09 21.86 17.47
C ASN A 118 -43.86 23.16 16.66
N PRO A 119 -44.65 23.42 15.60
CA PRO A 119 -44.60 24.71 14.94
C PRO A 119 -45.10 25.81 15.90
N PRO A 120 -44.49 27.00 15.91
CA PRO A 120 -44.95 28.12 16.73
C PRO A 120 -46.38 28.51 16.33
N GLN A 121 -47.26 28.69 17.32
CA GLN A 121 -48.61 29.24 17.15
C GLN A 121 -48.58 30.75 16.87
#